data_AF-A0A918ZWG0-F1
#
_entry.id   AF-A0A918ZWG0-F1
#
_cell.length_a   1.000
_cell.length_b   1.000
_cell.length_c   1.000
_cell.angle_alpha   90.00
_cell.angle_beta   90.00
_cell.angle_gamma   90.00
#
_symmetry.space_group_name_H-M   'P 1'
#
loop_
_entity.id
_entity.type
_entity.pdbx_description
1 polymer ?
#
loop_
_entity_poly.entity_id
_entity_poly.type
_entity_poly.pdbx_seq_one_letter_code
_entity_poly.pdbx_strand_id
1 'polypeptide(L)'
;MTSMTENTGVRHGAAPGSRGRTTIADVVVEKIAGMAARDVRGVYALGSGFARSMGAMRERMPGAGSGKSATRGVSVEVGELQAAIDLEIVVEYGVSITDVAGEVRENVISAVERMAGREVVEVNIVVSDVKLPAEEEEGEERQRIQ
;
A
#
# COMPACT_ATOMS: atom_id res chain seq x y z
N MET A 1 33.47 62.98 11.31
CA MET A 1 32.02 63.02 11.05
C MET A 1 31.86 63.08 9.55
N THR A 2 31.38 62.07 8.84
CA THR A 2 30.22 61.22 9.15
C THR A 2 30.41 59.86 8.50
N SER A 3 30.29 58.81 9.30
CA SER A 3 30.06 57.43 8.89
C SER A 3 28.61 57.31 8.41
N MET A 4 28.34 56.64 7.29
CA MET A 4 27.02 56.11 6.96
C MET A 4 27.14 54.89 6.03
N THR A 5 27.53 53.78 6.67
CA THR A 5 26.95 52.44 6.60
C THR A 5 26.24 51.99 5.31
N GLU A 6 26.88 51.06 4.60
CA GLU A 6 26.25 50.08 3.72
C GLU A 6 25.14 49.33 4.47
N ASN A 7 23.91 49.37 3.96
CA ASN A 7 22.82 48.53 4.44
C ASN A 7 22.40 47.56 3.33
N THR A 8 23.12 46.45 3.20
CA THR A 8 22.68 45.27 2.44
C THR A 8 22.08 44.24 3.39
N GLY A 9 20.91 44.56 3.94
CA GLY A 9 20.07 43.60 4.65
C GLY A 9 19.27 42.72 3.69
N VAL A 10 19.93 41.88 2.88
CA VAL A 10 19.25 40.81 2.15
C VAL A 10 18.86 39.74 3.16
N ARG A 11 17.63 39.81 3.67
CA ARG A 11 17.03 38.75 4.46
C ARG A 11 16.82 37.56 3.54
N HIS A 12 17.78 36.64 3.52
CA HIS A 12 17.58 35.33 2.93
C HIS A 12 16.42 34.66 3.67
N GLY A 13 15.24 34.68 3.07
CA GLY A 13 14.13 33.85 3.52
C GLY A 13 14.61 32.42 3.61
N ALA A 14 14.27 31.72 4.70
CA ALA A 14 14.72 30.37 4.98
C ALA A 14 14.63 29.46 3.73
N ALA A 15 15.56 28.51 3.60
CA ALA A 15 15.64 27.63 2.43
C ALA A 15 14.24 27.13 2.03
N PRO A 16 13.88 27.08 0.73
CA PRO A 16 12.51 26.74 0.31
C PRO A 16 11.93 25.49 0.99
N GLY A 17 12.77 24.49 1.28
CA GLY A 17 12.38 23.25 1.97
C GLY A 17 12.06 23.37 3.47
N SER A 18 12.37 24.50 4.12
CA SER A 18 12.09 24.73 5.55
C SER A 18 10.85 25.60 5.78
N ARG A 19 10.09 25.91 4.72
CA ARG A 19 8.87 26.74 4.79
C ARG A 19 7.63 25.87 4.66
N GLY A 20 7.25 25.19 5.74
CA GLY A 20 5.98 24.47 5.82
C GLY A 20 6.05 23.19 6.66
N ARG A 21 4.91 22.51 6.79
CA ARG A 21 4.77 21.19 7.39
C ARG A 21 4.09 20.26 6.39
N THR A 22 4.73 19.12 6.11
CA THR A 22 4.13 18.03 5.33
C THR A 22 3.54 17.02 6.31
N THR A 23 2.35 16.52 6.01
CA THR A 23 1.71 15.44 6.77
C THR A 23 1.15 14.44 5.77
N ILE A 24 1.48 13.18 5.97
CA ILE A 24 1.07 12.07 5.10
C ILE A 24 -0.11 11.41 5.80
N ALA A 25 -1.23 11.28 5.09
CA ALA A 25 -2.40 10.58 5.62
C ALA A 25 -2.17 9.07 5.66
N ASP A 26 -2.73 8.39 6.65
CA ASP A 26 -2.56 6.95 6.87
C ASP A 26 -2.94 6.14 5.63
N VAL A 27 -4.02 6.53 4.96
CA VAL A 27 -4.48 5.94 3.68
C VAL A 27 -3.43 5.97 2.56
N VAL A 28 -2.48 6.91 2.60
CA VAL A 28 -1.37 6.95 1.64
C VAL A 28 -0.33 5.89 1.99
N VAL A 29 -0.03 5.71 3.28
CA VAL A 29 0.89 4.66 3.76
C VAL A 29 0.30 3.28 3.50
N GLU A 30 -1.00 3.09 3.74
CA GLU A 30 -1.74 1.87 3.37
C GLU A 30 -1.61 1.55 1.88
N LYS A 31 -1.72 2.57 1.01
CA LYS A 31 -1.56 2.37 -0.44
C LYS A 31 -0.14 1.97 -0.80
N ILE A 32 0.88 2.59 -0.19
CA ILE A 32 2.28 2.23 -0.43
C ILE A 32 2.52 0.78 -0.01
N ALA A 33 2.12 0.42 1.21
CA ALA A 33 2.25 -0.94 1.73
C ALA A 33 1.49 -1.96 0.88
N GLY A 34 0.25 -1.66 0.50
CA GLY A 34 -0.58 -2.52 -0.33
C GLY A 34 -0.09 -2.67 -1.77
N MET A 35 0.61 -1.69 -2.32
CA MET A 35 1.26 -1.84 -3.63
C MET A 35 2.54 -2.65 -3.51
N ALA A 36 3.39 -2.34 -2.52
CA ALA A 36 4.63 -3.07 -2.28
C ALA A 36 4.38 -4.56 -1.98
N ALA A 37 3.34 -4.88 -1.20
CA ALA A 37 2.98 -6.27 -0.93
C ALA A 37 2.53 -7.03 -2.20
N ARG A 38 1.85 -6.35 -3.14
CA ARG A 38 1.43 -6.96 -4.42
C ARG A 38 2.56 -7.15 -5.42
N ASP A 39 3.63 -6.37 -5.32
CA ASP A 39 4.78 -6.46 -6.22
C ASP A 39 5.64 -7.71 -5.95
N VAL A 40 5.43 -8.39 -4.82
CA VAL A 40 6.16 -9.61 -4.47
C VAL A 40 5.57 -10.82 -5.21
N ARG A 41 6.45 -11.59 -5.86
CA ARG A 41 6.06 -12.80 -6.60
C ARG A 41 5.50 -13.84 -5.63
N GLY A 42 4.47 -14.55 -6.05
CA GLY A 42 3.76 -15.52 -5.21
C GLY A 42 2.64 -14.91 -4.37
N VAL A 43 2.49 -13.58 -4.32
CA VAL A 43 1.30 -12.92 -3.79
C VAL A 43 0.25 -12.83 -4.89
N TYR A 44 -0.87 -13.53 -4.72
CA TYR A 44 -1.99 -13.51 -5.66
C TYR A 44 -2.93 -12.32 -5.41
N ALA A 45 -3.26 -12.04 -4.15
CA ALA A 45 -4.17 -10.97 -3.77
C ALA A 45 -3.95 -10.50 -2.33
N LEU A 46 -4.50 -9.33 -2.01
CA LEU A 46 -4.62 -8.83 -0.63
C LEU A 46 -6.07 -8.89 -0.15
N GLY A 47 -6.27 -9.26 1.12
CA GLY A 47 -7.54 -9.40 1.80
C GLY A 47 -8.30 -10.70 1.48
N SER A 48 -9.23 -11.04 2.37
CA SER A 48 -10.06 -12.24 2.26
C SER A 48 -10.84 -12.38 0.94
N GLY A 49 -10.98 -13.64 0.47
CA GLY A 49 -11.68 -14.00 -0.76
C GLY A 49 -13.15 -13.57 -0.83
N PHE A 50 -13.83 -13.43 0.31
CA PHE A 50 -15.21 -12.93 0.38
C PHE A 50 -15.33 -11.44 0.01
N ALA A 51 -14.29 -10.65 0.28
CA ALA A 51 -14.26 -9.26 -0.12
C ALA A 51 -14.08 -9.12 -1.65
N ARG A 52 -13.41 -10.07 -2.32
CA ARG A 52 -13.29 -10.11 -3.80
C ARG A 52 -14.62 -10.41 -4.47
N SER A 53 -15.40 -11.38 -3.99
CA SER A 53 -16.73 -11.70 -4.54
C SER A 53 -17.73 -10.55 -4.37
N MET A 54 -17.70 -9.83 -3.24
CA MET A 54 -18.46 -8.58 -3.08
C MET A 54 -17.92 -7.42 -3.94
N GLY A 55 -16.62 -7.39 -4.22
CA GLY A 55 -15.99 -6.40 -5.11
C GLY A 55 -16.46 -6.55 -6.56
N ALA A 56 -16.42 -7.77 -7.09
CA ALA A 56 -16.90 -8.09 -8.44
C ALA A 56 -18.41 -7.82 -8.61
N MET A 57 -19.20 -8.05 -7.56
CA MET A 57 -20.63 -7.72 -7.55
C MET A 57 -20.89 -6.21 -7.54
N ARG A 58 -20.00 -5.43 -6.90
CA ARG A 58 -20.11 -3.97 -6.79
C ARG A 58 -19.58 -3.23 -8.02
N GLU A 59 -18.65 -3.81 -8.76
CA GLU A 59 -18.17 -3.34 -10.06
C GLU A 59 -19.25 -3.37 -11.16
N ARG A 60 -20.25 -4.26 -11.02
CA ARG A 60 -21.42 -4.33 -11.90
C ARG A 60 -22.51 -3.29 -11.59
N MET A 61 -22.32 -2.46 -10.55
CA MET A 61 -23.30 -1.48 -10.11
C MET A 61 -22.86 -0.06 -10.52
N PRO A 62 -23.60 0.64 -11.41
CA PRO A 62 -23.24 1.99 -11.84
C PRO A 62 -23.22 2.94 -10.63
N GLY A 63 -22.07 3.55 -10.34
CA GLY A 63 -21.93 4.56 -9.28
C GLY A 63 -21.23 4.11 -8.00
N ALA A 64 -20.83 2.83 -7.87
CA ALA A 64 -20.04 2.37 -6.73
C ALA A 64 -18.53 2.47 -7.03
N GLY A 65 -17.97 3.66 -6.80
CA GLY A 65 -16.61 4.04 -7.17
C GLY A 65 -15.50 3.01 -6.91
N SER A 66 -14.68 2.80 -7.95
CA SER A 66 -13.50 1.94 -8.08
C SER A 66 -12.29 2.31 -7.19
N GLY A 67 -12.50 3.00 -6.07
CA GLY A 67 -11.43 3.64 -5.29
C GLY A 67 -10.87 2.86 -4.10
N LYS A 68 -11.43 1.69 -3.77
CA LYS A 68 -11.13 0.97 -2.50
C LYS A 68 -10.36 -0.35 -2.66
N SER A 69 -9.88 -0.66 -3.88
CA SER A 69 -9.18 -1.93 -4.12
C SER A 69 -7.76 -1.92 -3.54
N ALA A 70 -7.06 -0.79 -3.60
CA ALA A 70 -5.63 -0.71 -3.26
C ALA A 70 -5.30 -0.97 -1.78
N THR A 71 -6.18 -0.61 -0.83
CA THR A 71 -5.93 -0.75 0.61
C THR A 71 -6.61 -1.94 1.27
N ARG A 72 -7.35 -2.75 0.49
CA ARG A 72 -8.08 -3.89 1.05
C ARG A 72 -7.08 -4.97 1.52
N GLY A 73 -7.24 -5.43 2.76
CA GLY A 73 -6.31 -6.39 3.39
C GLY A 73 -5.04 -5.74 3.92
N VAL A 74 -5.00 -4.41 4.06
CA VAL A 74 -3.89 -3.64 4.61
C VAL A 74 -4.46 -2.72 5.67
N SER A 75 -3.95 -2.80 6.88
CA SER A 75 -4.22 -1.84 7.95
C SER A 75 -2.89 -1.22 8.37
N VAL A 76 -2.86 0.09 8.55
CA VAL A 76 -1.66 0.79 9.01
C VAL A 76 -2.02 1.70 10.15
N GLU A 77 -1.30 1.56 11.25
CA GLU A 77 -1.32 2.50 12.36
C GLU A 77 -0.07 3.38 12.28
N VAL A 78 -0.26 4.68 12.08
CA VAL A 78 0.84 5.65 11.90
C VAL A 78 0.93 6.54 13.13
N GLY A 79 2.10 6.57 13.75
CA GLY A 79 2.50 7.58 14.73
C GLY A 79 3.22 8.76 14.08
N GLU A 80 3.78 9.66 14.90
CA GLU A 80 4.49 10.83 14.36
C GLU A 80 5.75 10.46 13.56
N LEU A 81 6.42 9.37 13.91
CA LEU A 81 7.65 8.87 13.27
C LEU A 81 7.59 7.39 12.89
N GLN A 82 6.67 6.64 13.49
CA GLN A 82 6.65 5.18 13.43
C GLN A 82 5.39 4.68 12.70
N ALA A 83 5.48 3.48 12.11
CA ALA A 83 4.35 2.79 11.51
C ALA A 83 4.34 1.30 11.92
N ALA A 84 3.15 0.80 12.26
CA ALA A 84 2.86 -0.62 12.38
C ALA A 84 1.90 -1.03 11.26
N ILE A 85 2.18 -2.15 10.62
CA ILE A 85 1.47 -2.56 9.40
C ILE A 85 0.94 -3.98 9.58
N ASP A 86 -0.35 -4.18 9.37
CA ASP A 86 -0.97 -5.50 9.30
C ASP A 86 -1.41 -5.80 7.86
N LEU A 87 -1.00 -6.96 7.37
CA LEU A 87 -1.30 -7.44 6.02
C LEU A 87 -2.07 -8.75 6.08
N GLU A 88 -3.09 -8.86 5.26
CA GLU A 88 -3.78 -10.11 4.97
C GLU A 88 -3.57 -10.44 3.49
N ILE A 89 -2.97 -11.58 3.18
CA ILE A 89 -2.57 -11.96 1.82
C ILE A 89 -3.12 -13.33 1.41
N VAL A 90 -3.33 -13.50 0.11
CA VAL A 90 -3.56 -14.79 -0.56
C VAL A 90 -2.35 -15.08 -1.42
N VAL A 91 -1.79 -16.28 -1.28
CA VAL A 91 -0.57 -16.70 -1.99
C VAL A 91 -0.87 -17.73 -3.07
N GLU A 92 0.01 -17.86 -4.04
CA GLU A 92 -0.11 -18.88 -5.10
C GLU A 92 0.25 -20.28 -4.57
N TYR A 93 -0.41 -21.32 -5.08
CA TYR A 93 -0.01 -22.69 -4.77
C TYR A 93 1.39 -23.00 -5.32
N GLY A 94 2.18 -23.73 -4.55
CA GLY A 94 3.51 -24.19 -4.94
C GLY A 94 4.65 -23.25 -4.55
N VAL A 95 4.37 -22.11 -3.90
CA VAL A 95 5.40 -21.22 -3.35
C VAL A 95 5.66 -21.54 -1.86
N SER A 96 6.86 -21.22 -1.39
CA SER A 96 7.19 -21.26 0.04
C SER A 96 6.54 -20.06 0.74
N ILE A 97 5.54 -20.33 1.58
CA ILE A 97 4.79 -19.27 2.28
C ILE A 97 5.71 -18.44 3.18
N THR A 98 6.69 -19.08 3.84
CA THR A 98 7.65 -18.40 4.71
C THR A 98 8.55 -17.45 3.93
N ASP A 99 9.03 -17.87 2.76
CA ASP A 99 9.90 -17.04 1.93
C ASP A 99 9.12 -15.86 1.35
N VAL A 100 7.91 -16.10 0.81
CA VAL A 100 7.03 -15.03 0.30
C VAL A 100 6.68 -14.03 1.41
N ALA A 101 6.33 -14.50 2.61
CA ALA A 101 6.05 -13.60 3.73
C ALA A 101 7.28 -12.79 4.16
N GLY A 102 8.48 -13.38 4.06
CA GLY A 102 9.75 -12.67 4.27
C GLY A 102 9.97 -11.57 3.23
N GLU A 103 9.84 -11.90 1.95
CA GLU A 103 9.99 -10.96 0.85
C GLU A 103 8.95 -9.81 0.91
N VAL A 104 7.68 -10.12 1.22
CA VAL A 104 6.62 -9.11 1.44
C VAL A 104 7.02 -8.16 2.55
N ARG A 105 7.48 -8.68 3.68
CA ARG A 105 7.88 -7.89 4.84
C ARG A 105 9.02 -6.93 4.49
N GLU A 106 10.07 -7.43 3.86
CA GLU A 106 11.21 -6.61 3.43
C GLU A 106 10.79 -5.52 2.43
N ASN A 107 9.99 -5.88 1.42
CA ASN A 107 9.58 -4.93 0.40
C ASN A 107 8.69 -3.82 0.96
N VAL A 108 7.75 -4.17 1.85
CA VAL A 108 6.85 -3.22 2.50
C VAL A 108 7.60 -2.25 3.42
N ILE A 109 8.49 -2.77 4.28
CA ILE A 109 9.34 -1.94 5.14
C ILE A 109 10.11 -0.93 4.29
N SER A 110 10.81 -1.44 3.27
CA SER A 110 11.67 -0.60 2.45
C SER A 110 10.89 0.43 1.64
N ALA A 111 9.68 0.09 1.15
CA ALA A 111 8.84 1.04 0.43
C ALA A 111 8.32 2.16 1.34
N VAL A 112 7.79 1.81 2.52
CA VAL A 112 7.23 2.79 3.45
C VAL A 112 8.30 3.71 4.01
N GLU A 113 9.46 3.18 4.41
CA GLU A 113 10.58 3.99 4.91
C GLU A 113 11.08 4.98 3.86
N ARG A 114 11.29 4.52 2.62
CA ARG A 114 11.80 5.38 1.54
C ARG A 114 10.80 6.43 1.08
N MET A 115 9.50 6.08 1.01
CA MET A 115 8.49 6.96 0.38
C MET A 115 7.77 7.84 1.40
N ALA A 116 7.52 7.34 2.61
CA ALA A 116 6.79 8.06 3.66
C ALA A 116 7.69 8.62 4.76
N GLY A 117 8.97 8.22 4.81
CA GLY A 117 9.90 8.69 5.84
C GLY A 117 9.48 8.29 7.25
N ARG A 118 8.83 7.11 7.38
CA ARG A 118 8.37 6.54 8.65
C ARG A 118 9.19 5.29 8.96
N GLU A 119 9.65 5.18 10.19
CA GLU A 119 10.30 3.97 10.71
C GLU A 119 9.24 2.87 10.87
N VAL A 120 9.43 1.72 10.23
CA VAL A 120 8.48 0.60 10.36
C VAL A 120 8.91 -0.27 11.53
N VAL A 121 8.10 -0.28 12.58
CA VAL A 121 8.41 -1.03 13.82
C VAL A 121 8.12 -2.51 13.63
N GLU A 122 7.01 -2.81 12.96
CA GLU A 122 6.59 -4.18 12.68
C GLU A 122 5.71 -4.26 11.43
N VAL A 123 5.73 -5.45 10.82
CA VAL A 123 4.81 -5.83 9.76
C VAL A 123 4.24 -7.20 10.09
N ASN A 124 2.96 -7.31 10.44
CA ASN A 124 2.32 -8.60 10.68
C ASN A 124 1.67 -9.08 9.40
N ILE A 125 1.81 -10.37 9.08
CA ILE A 125 1.29 -10.94 7.84
C ILE A 125 0.44 -12.17 8.19
N VAL A 126 -0.82 -12.12 7.82
CA VAL A 126 -1.77 -13.23 7.85
C VAL A 126 -1.93 -13.75 6.44
N VAL A 127 -1.64 -15.04 6.24
CA VAL A 127 -1.91 -15.71 4.97
C VAL A 127 -3.28 -16.36 5.08
N SER A 128 -4.30 -15.77 4.46
CA SER A 128 -5.69 -16.19 4.66
C SER A 128 -6.19 -17.23 3.68
N ASP A 129 -5.51 -17.41 2.54
CA ASP A 129 -5.91 -18.38 1.52
C ASP A 129 -4.73 -18.74 0.59
N VAL A 130 -4.86 -19.86 -0.13
CA VAL A 130 -3.94 -20.30 -1.18
C VAL A 130 -4.71 -20.44 -2.49
N LYS A 131 -4.31 -19.67 -3.51
CA LYS A 131 -4.86 -19.81 -4.85
C LYS A 131 -4.36 -21.11 -5.46
N LEU A 132 -5.25 -22.11 -5.49
CA LEU A 132 -5.04 -23.31 -6.27
C LEU A 132 -5.09 -22.99 -7.77
N PRO A 133 -4.25 -23.64 -8.60
CA PRO A 133 -4.50 -23.67 -10.03
C PRO A 133 -5.89 -24.28 -10.22
N ALA A 134 -6.84 -23.48 -10.70
CA ALA A 134 -8.07 -24.07 -11.19
C ALA A 134 -7.66 -24.99 -12.35
N GLU A 135 -8.12 -26.24 -12.37
CA GLU A 135 -8.43 -26.84 -13.68
C GLU A 135 -9.33 -25.81 -14.36
N GLU A 136 -8.86 -25.27 -15.49
CA GLU A 136 -9.44 -24.15 -16.23
C GLU A 136 -10.96 -24.11 -16.06
N GLU A 137 -11.48 -23.04 -15.45
CA GLU A 137 -12.92 -22.90 -15.22
C GLU A 137 -13.65 -22.94 -16.58
N GLU A 138 -14.38 -24.04 -16.81
CA GLU A 138 -15.54 -24.15 -17.72
C GLU A 138 -16.66 -23.17 -17.27
N GLY A 139 -16.38 -21.87 -17.26
CA GLY A 139 -17.25 -20.83 -16.73
C GLY A 139 -17.70 -19.78 -17.74
N GLU A 140 -17.09 -19.70 -18.93
CA GLU A 140 -17.36 -18.63 -19.90
C GLU A 140 -18.25 -19.01 -21.11
N GLU A 141 -18.63 -20.28 -21.29
CA GLU A 141 -19.35 -20.72 -22.50
C GLU A 141 -20.90 -20.81 -22.40
N ARG A 142 -21.50 -20.62 -21.22
CA ARG A 142 -22.98 -20.76 -21.08
C ARG A 142 -23.80 -19.50 -21.36
N GLN A 143 -23.18 -18.39 -21.77
CA GLN A 143 -23.89 -17.13 -22.02
C GLN A 143 -24.03 -16.74 -23.49
N ARG A 144 -23.93 -17.71 -24.42
CA ARG A 144 -24.09 -17.45 -25.86
C ARG A 144 -25.14 -18.32 -26.57
N ILE A 145 -26.10 -18.85 -25.83
CA ILE A 145 -27.32 -19.47 -26.39
C ILE A 145 -28.52 -19.18 -25.48
N GLN A 146 -29.23 -18.10 -25.80
CA GLN A 146 -30.68 -17.98 -25.73
C GLN A 146 -31.13 -16.78 -26.56
#